data_AF-A0A0F9ESI8-F1
#
_entry.id   AF-A0A0F9ESI8-F1
#
_cell.length_a   1.000
_cell.length_b   1.000
_cell.length_c   1.000
_cell.angle_alpha   90.00
_cell.angle_beta   90.00
_cell.angle_gamma   90.00
#
_symmetry.space_group_name_H-M   'P 1'
#
loop_
_entity.id
_entity.type
_entity.pdbx_description
1 polymer ?
#
loop_
_entity_poly.entity_id
_entity_poly.type
_entity_poly.pdbx_seq_one_letter_code
_entity_poly.pdbx_strand_id
1 'polypeptide(L)'
;ASFDAIDVINTKQVFGLFNESHMQYEADRSNDIAGEPSLSQMTATALDVLDNNDKGFFLTVEAGRIDHAHHAGNAYNALNDTIELSKAVQVALDKTSIEDTLIIVTADHSHVFTIAGYPKRGNPILGKVVAVGETEPSLAADNMPYTTVGYTNGGGFRDLGDETDAEAGYNFAPVTGRVDLTDVDTQSPGFHQEALVPLSSETHAGEDVGVYARGPGAHLVTGTNEQSFIFHVMDYAADLVKQAEQKVAN
;
A
#
# COMPACT_ATOMS: atom_id res chain seq x y z
N ALA A 1 -10.50 -3.33 26.17
CA ALA A 1 -9.93 -4.68 26.04
C ALA A 1 -8.89 -4.60 24.93
N SER A 2 -7.67 -5.09 25.15
CA SER A 2 -6.58 -4.98 24.18
C SER A 2 -6.82 -5.90 22.98
N PHE A 3 -6.33 -5.52 21.80
CA PHE A 3 -6.28 -6.37 20.60
C PHE A 3 -5.69 -7.76 20.89
N ASP A 4 -4.62 -7.82 21.69
CA ASP A 4 -3.93 -9.07 22.04
C ASP A 4 -4.75 -10.00 22.97
N ALA A 5 -5.87 -9.52 23.51
CA ALA A 5 -6.71 -10.28 24.43
C ALA A 5 -7.87 -11.01 23.72
N ILE A 6 -7.96 -10.94 22.39
CA ILE A 6 -8.99 -11.64 21.61
C ILE A 6 -8.76 -13.15 21.76
N ASP A 7 -9.74 -13.86 22.33
CA ASP A 7 -9.78 -15.31 22.33
C ASP A 7 -10.19 -15.79 20.93
N VAL A 8 -9.18 -15.99 20.07
CA VAL A 8 -9.40 -16.34 18.66
C VAL A 8 -10.09 -17.69 18.47
N ILE A 9 -10.14 -18.55 19.48
CA ILE A 9 -10.77 -19.89 19.40
C ILE A 9 -12.27 -19.79 19.67
N ASN A 10 -12.65 -19.03 20.70
CA ASN A 10 -14.04 -18.99 21.16
C ASN A 10 -14.82 -17.77 20.64
N THR A 11 -14.14 -16.77 20.11
CA THR A 11 -14.77 -15.56 19.60
C THR A 11 -15.38 -15.79 18.22
N LYS A 12 -16.69 -15.56 18.09
CA LYS A 12 -17.40 -15.70 16.80
C LYS A 12 -17.43 -14.42 15.97
N GLN A 13 -17.35 -13.27 16.63
CA GLN A 13 -17.48 -11.95 16.00
C GLN A 13 -16.53 -11.00 16.71
N VAL A 14 -15.74 -10.28 15.93
CA VAL A 14 -14.83 -9.24 16.40
C VAL A 14 -15.20 -7.94 15.71
N PHE A 15 -15.27 -6.86 16.48
CA PHE A 15 -15.34 -5.50 15.96
C PHE A 15 -14.22 -4.69 16.61
N GLY A 16 -13.17 -4.40 15.83
CA GLY A 16 -12.00 -3.66 16.28
C GLY A 16 -11.90 -2.33 15.52
N LEU A 17 -11.96 -1.23 16.26
CA LEU A 17 -11.67 0.12 15.78
C LEU A 17 -10.48 0.64 16.57
N PHE A 18 -9.38 0.94 15.89
CA PHE A 18 -8.11 1.29 16.54
C PHE A 18 -7.80 2.79 16.50
N ASN A 19 -8.50 3.54 15.64
CA ASN A 19 -8.39 4.99 15.55
C ASN A 19 -9.79 5.65 15.39
N GLU A 20 -9.87 6.96 15.60
CA GLU A 20 -11.10 7.76 15.40
C GLU A 20 -11.45 7.91 13.91
N SER A 21 -10.44 7.82 13.04
CA SER A 21 -10.57 7.86 11.59
C SER A 21 -9.71 6.76 10.95
N HIS A 22 -8.76 7.11 10.08
CA HIS A 22 -7.79 6.18 9.55
C HIS A 22 -6.77 5.78 10.63
N MET A 23 -6.31 4.54 10.57
CA MET A 23 -5.13 4.11 11.33
C MET A 23 -3.89 4.86 10.85
N GLN A 24 -2.86 4.91 11.69
CA GLN A 24 -1.61 5.57 11.35
C GLN A 24 -0.92 4.89 10.16
N TYR A 25 -0.05 5.64 9.46
CA TYR A 25 0.88 5.02 8.50
C TYR A 25 1.76 4.01 9.23
N GLU A 26 2.24 2.94 8.58
CA GLU A 26 3.07 1.94 9.26
C GLU A 26 4.34 2.57 9.85
N ALA A 27 4.92 3.57 9.18
CA ALA A 27 6.07 4.31 9.68
C ALA A 27 5.75 5.22 10.87
N ASP A 28 4.49 5.65 11.02
CA ASP A 28 4.02 6.52 12.10
C ASP A 28 3.35 5.73 13.23
N ARG A 29 3.05 4.45 13.03
CA ARG A 29 2.26 3.62 13.96
C ARG A 29 2.80 3.58 15.39
N SER A 30 4.12 3.69 15.58
CA SER A 30 4.72 3.73 16.92
C SER A 30 4.43 5.02 17.70
N ASN A 31 3.98 6.08 17.01
CA ASN A 31 3.59 7.35 17.62
C ASN A 31 2.15 7.33 18.13
N ASP A 32 1.36 6.30 17.82
CA ASP A 32 0.03 6.16 18.40
C ASP A 32 0.11 5.88 19.90
N ILE A 33 -0.52 6.75 20.70
CA ILE A 33 -0.45 6.71 22.16
C ILE A 33 -1.19 5.49 22.72
N ALA A 34 -2.29 5.09 22.08
CA ALA A 34 -3.09 3.94 22.49
C ALA A 34 -2.50 2.61 21.97
N GLY A 35 -1.64 2.68 20.96
CA GLY A 35 -1.10 1.58 20.19
C GLY A 35 -2.10 1.05 19.18
N GLU A 36 -1.59 0.63 18.02
CA GLU A 36 -2.39 0.04 16.95
C GLU A 36 -1.75 -1.25 16.43
N PRO A 37 -2.54 -2.28 16.10
CA PRO A 37 -2.02 -3.46 15.42
C PRO A 37 -1.60 -3.11 13.99
N SER A 38 -0.51 -3.71 13.52
CA SER A 38 -0.16 -3.70 12.09
C SER A 38 -1.20 -4.43 11.24
N LEU A 39 -1.22 -4.16 9.93
CA LEU A 39 -2.07 -4.90 8.98
C LEU A 39 -1.79 -6.41 9.03
N SER A 40 -0.52 -6.79 9.17
CA SER A 40 -0.12 -8.20 9.33
C SER A 40 -0.70 -8.83 10.60
N GLN A 41 -0.70 -8.11 11.73
CA GLN A 41 -1.31 -8.59 12.97
C GLN A 41 -2.82 -8.72 12.83
N MET A 42 -3.50 -7.72 12.25
CA MET A 42 -4.94 -7.78 11.99
C MET A 42 -5.31 -8.95 11.07
N THR A 43 -4.51 -9.18 10.02
CA THR A 43 -4.69 -10.30 9.08
C THR A 43 -4.53 -11.64 9.80
N ALA A 44 -3.50 -11.80 10.63
CA ALA A 44 -3.29 -13.02 11.40
C ALA A 44 -4.48 -13.31 12.32
N THR A 45 -4.92 -12.32 13.10
CA THR A 45 -6.04 -12.46 14.04
C THR A 45 -7.36 -12.72 13.32
N ALA A 46 -7.61 -12.04 12.20
CA ALA A 46 -8.81 -12.27 11.39
C ALA A 46 -8.86 -13.70 10.85
N LEU A 47 -7.75 -14.20 10.31
CA LEU A 47 -7.65 -15.59 9.85
C LEU A 47 -7.86 -16.58 10.99
N ASP A 48 -7.24 -16.37 12.16
CA ASP A 48 -7.42 -17.26 13.32
C ASP A 48 -8.87 -17.32 13.82
N VAL A 49 -9.61 -16.22 13.74
CA VAL A 49 -11.05 -16.18 14.08
C VAL A 49 -11.90 -16.85 13.00
N LEU A 50 -11.64 -16.55 11.73
CA LEU A 50 -12.43 -17.03 10.58
C LEU A 50 -12.23 -18.52 10.31
N ASP A 51 -11.06 -19.08 10.61
CA ASP A 51 -10.73 -20.49 10.41
C ASP A 51 -11.58 -21.44 11.28
N ASN A 52 -12.22 -20.93 12.34
CA ASN A 52 -13.17 -21.70 13.15
C ASN A 52 -14.49 -22.04 12.41
N ASN A 53 -14.66 -21.63 11.15
CA ASN A 53 -15.84 -21.93 10.35
C ASN A 53 -15.53 -22.98 9.26
N ASP A 54 -15.97 -24.22 9.48
CA ASP A 54 -15.82 -25.34 8.53
C ASP A 54 -16.44 -25.12 7.14
N LYS A 55 -17.23 -24.06 6.96
CA LYS A 55 -17.80 -23.67 5.65
C LYS A 55 -16.88 -22.74 4.85
N GLY A 56 -15.72 -22.38 5.38
CA GLY A 56 -14.80 -21.40 4.81
C GLY A 56 -15.18 -19.96 5.15
N PHE A 57 -14.42 -19.03 4.58
CA PHE A 57 -14.58 -17.60 4.81
C PHE A 57 -14.28 -16.79 3.54
N PHE A 58 -14.69 -15.53 3.58
CA PHE A 58 -14.23 -14.48 2.68
C PHE A 58 -13.55 -13.43 3.55
N LEU A 59 -12.36 -12.99 3.13
CA LEU A 59 -11.60 -11.96 3.83
C LEU A 59 -11.08 -10.95 2.81
N THR A 60 -11.34 -9.67 3.07
CA THR A 60 -10.68 -8.55 2.40
C THR A 60 -9.68 -7.95 3.37
N VAL A 61 -8.46 -7.72 2.90
CA VAL A 61 -7.40 -7.00 3.61
C VAL A 61 -6.99 -5.82 2.74
N GLU A 62 -7.07 -4.62 3.28
CA GLU A 62 -6.82 -3.38 2.54
C GLU A 62 -5.74 -2.56 3.24
N ALA A 63 -4.69 -2.18 2.50
CA ALA A 63 -3.68 -1.23 2.95
C ALA A 63 -3.98 0.17 2.40
N GLY A 64 -5.12 0.74 2.81
CA GLY A 64 -5.66 1.98 2.22
C GLY A 64 -4.77 3.21 2.39
N ARG A 65 -3.83 3.19 3.35
CA ARG A 65 -2.90 4.31 3.58
C ARG A 65 -1.80 4.42 2.50
N ILE A 66 -1.63 3.42 1.63
CA ILE A 66 -0.79 3.56 0.42
C ILE A 66 -1.30 4.72 -0.46
N ASP A 67 -2.60 4.77 -0.71
CA ASP A 67 -3.26 5.82 -1.50
C ASP A 67 -3.09 7.21 -0.85
N HIS A 68 -3.39 7.30 0.45
CA HIS A 68 -3.27 8.56 1.19
C HIS A 68 -1.84 9.13 1.19
N ALA A 69 -0.83 8.26 1.29
CA ALA A 69 0.57 8.67 1.21
C ALA A 69 0.96 9.16 -0.20
N HIS A 70 0.44 8.54 -1.25
CA HIS A 70 0.61 9.01 -2.62
C HIS A 70 -0.06 10.37 -2.83
N HIS A 71 -1.30 10.54 -2.36
CA HIS A 71 -2.02 11.81 -2.36
C HIS A 71 -1.23 12.94 -1.69
N ALA A 72 -0.56 12.65 -0.58
CA ALA A 72 0.30 13.60 0.12
C ALA A 72 1.64 13.87 -0.62
N GLY A 73 1.97 13.09 -1.65
CA GLY A 73 3.27 13.16 -2.35
C GLY A 73 4.42 12.60 -1.53
N ASN A 74 4.15 11.64 -0.62
CA ASN A 74 5.12 11.05 0.30
C ASN A 74 5.39 9.58 -0.06
N ALA A 75 6.38 9.35 -0.92
CA ALA A 75 6.76 8.00 -1.34
C ALA A 75 7.33 7.14 -0.20
N TYR A 76 7.88 7.75 0.85
CA TYR A 76 8.39 7.01 2.00
C TYR A 76 7.26 6.21 2.66
N ASN A 77 6.16 6.87 3.01
CA ASN A 77 5.01 6.22 3.63
C ASN A 77 4.30 5.27 2.65
N ALA A 78 4.11 5.67 1.39
CA ALA A 78 3.45 4.81 0.40
C ALA A 78 4.18 3.46 0.22
N LEU A 79 5.52 3.48 0.17
CA LEU A 79 6.31 2.27 0.06
C LEU A 79 6.37 1.46 1.36
N ASN A 80 6.40 2.10 2.54
CA ASN A 80 6.38 1.39 3.82
C ASN A 80 5.03 0.67 4.05
N ASP A 81 3.91 1.30 3.70
CA ASP A 81 2.59 0.65 3.77
C ASP A 81 2.45 -0.45 2.72
N THR A 82 3.05 -0.29 1.54
CA THR A 82 3.14 -1.37 0.54
C THR A 82 3.96 -2.56 1.06
N ILE A 83 5.05 -2.30 1.79
CA ILE A 83 5.83 -3.35 2.47
C ILE A 83 4.97 -4.04 3.53
N GLU A 84 4.17 -3.30 4.29
CA GLU A 84 3.27 -3.87 5.29
C GLU A 84 2.16 -4.71 4.68
N LEU A 85 1.58 -4.30 3.54
CA LEU A 85 0.69 -5.13 2.73
C LEU A 85 1.37 -6.43 2.30
N SER A 86 2.63 -6.35 1.84
CA SER A 86 3.38 -7.54 1.45
C SER A 86 3.61 -8.50 2.63
N LYS A 87 3.81 -8.00 3.85
CA LYS A 87 3.89 -8.84 5.05
C LYS A 87 2.53 -9.47 5.39
N ALA A 88 1.44 -8.73 5.26
CA ALA A 88 0.09 -9.26 5.47
C ALA A 88 -0.26 -10.37 4.48
N VAL A 89 0.13 -10.21 3.21
CA VAL A 89 0.02 -11.29 2.20
C VAL A 89 0.85 -12.51 2.61
N GLN A 90 2.08 -12.32 3.10
CA GLN A 90 2.90 -13.43 3.59
C GLN A 90 2.23 -14.16 4.77
N VAL A 91 1.66 -13.42 5.72
CA VAL A 91 0.87 -14.00 6.83
C VAL A 91 -0.28 -14.84 6.29
N ALA A 92 -1.04 -14.34 5.31
CA ALA A 92 -2.11 -15.11 4.70
C ALA A 92 -1.59 -16.39 4.01
N LEU A 93 -0.47 -16.31 3.30
CA LEU A 93 0.17 -17.48 2.68
C LEU A 93 0.62 -18.53 3.69
N ASP A 94 1.11 -18.11 4.87
CA ASP A 94 1.61 -19.00 5.91
C ASP A 94 0.47 -19.63 6.73
N LYS A 95 -0.67 -18.96 6.82
CA LYS A 95 -1.83 -19.39 7.62
C LYS A 95 -2.91 -20.11 6.83
N THR A 96 -2.79 -20.22 5.50
CA THR A 96 -3.79 -20.85 4.64
C THR A 96 -3.18 -21.88 3.68
N SER A 97 -3.98 -22.87 3.27
CA SER A 97 -3.53 -23.90 2.34
C SER A 97 -3.77 -23.48 0.89
N ILE A 98 -2.81 -23.77 0.01
CA ILE A 98 -2.98 -23.53 -1.44
C ILE A 98 -4.08 -24.41 -2.05
N GLU A 99 -4.42 -25.53 -1.40
CA GLU A 99 -5.37 -26.51 -1.92
C GLU A 99 -6.83 -26.07 -1.78
N ASP A 100 -7.13 -25.19 -0.83
CA ASP A 100 -8.49 -24.75 -0.50
C ASP A 100 -8.67 -23.23 -0.44
N THR A 101 -7.60 -22.45 -0.49
CA THR A 101 -7.66 -20.99 -0.37
C THR A 101 -7.21 -20.30 -1.64
N LEU A 102 -8.11 -19.52 -2.25
CA LEU A 102 -7.78 -18.56 -3.31
C LEU A 102 -7.36 -17.23 -2.69
N ILE A 103 -6.12 -16.82 -2.92
CA ILE A 103 -5.61 -15.49 -2.57
C ILE A 103 -5.44 -14.69 -3.86
N ILE A 104 -6.03 -13.50 -3.89
CA ILE A 104 -5.85 -12.51 -4.97
C ILE A 104 -5.30 -11.22 -4.36
N VAL A 105 -4.26 -10.66 -4.98
CA VAL A 105 -3.70 -9.35 -4.66
C VAL A 105 -3.83 -8.47 -5.90
N THR A 106 -4.42 -7.29 -5.74
CA THR A 106 -4.62 -6.30 -6.80
C THR A 106 -4.58 -4.90 -6.19
N ALA A 107 -4.55 -3.88 -7.05
CA ALA A 107 -4.95 -2.52 -6.68
C ALA A 107 -6.34 -2.21 -7.27
N ASP A 108 -6.99 -1.19 -6.73
CA ASP A 108 -8.22 -0.59 -7.25
C ASP A 108 -7.92 0.45 -8.34
N HIS A 109 -6.82 1.18 -8.23
CA HIS A 109 -6.22 2.04 -9.27
C HIS A 109 -4.71 2.28 -9.01
N SER A 110 -4.06 3.08 -9.86
CA SER A 110 -2.67 3.51 -9.68
C SER A 110 -2.58 4.98 -9.26
N HIS A 111 -1.36 5.54 -9.27
CA HIS A 111 -1.03 6.95 -8.98
C HIS A 111 -0.07 7.51 -10.02
N VAL A 112 0.04 8.83 -10.13
CA VAL A 112 1.00 9.50 -11.04
C VAL A 112 2.43 9.49 -10.48
N PHE A 113 2.76 8.41 -9.77
CA PHE A 113 4.07 8.04 -9.24
C PHE A 113 4.97 7.55 -10.37
N THR A 114 6.22 8.00 -10.36
CA THR A 114 7.18 7.69 -11.41
C THR A 114 8.49 7.19 -10.82
N ILE A 115 9.15 6.29 -11.56
CA ILE A 115 10.51 5.82 -11.25
C ILE A 115 11.42 6.22 -12.41
N ALA A 116 12.29 7.19 -12.17
CA ALA A 116 13.21 7.74 -13.14
C ALA A 116 14.50 6.89 -13.30
N GLY A 117 15.14 7.04 -14.46
CA GLY A 117 16.47 6.49 -14.74
C GLY A 117 17.59 7.52 -14.48
N TYR A 118 18.85 7.12 -14.29
CA TYR A 118 19.41 5.76 -14.40
C TYR A 118 20.24 5.41 -13.14
N PRO A 119 19.60 5.20 -11.98
CA PRO A 119 20.31 4.88 -10.75
C PRO A 119 21.03 3.53 -10.84
N LYS A 120 22.20 3.43 -10.22
CA LYS A 120 22.96 2.17 -10.12
C LYS A 120 22.19 1.16 -9.27
N ARG A 121 22.45 -0.13 -9.52
CA ARG A 121 21.93 -1.19 -8.66
C ARG A 121 22.38 -0.96 -7.21
N GLY A 122 21.43 -1.01 -6.27
CA GLY A 122 21.68 -0.74 -4.86
C GLY A 122 21.62 0.75 -4.47
N ASN A 123 21.32 1.66 -5.42
CA ASN A 123 20.91 3.01 -5.08
C ASN A 123 19.61 2.97 -4.26
N PRO A 124 19.47 3.72 -3.16
CA PRO A 124 18.22 3.79 -2.42
C PRO A 124 17.09 4.29 -3.32
N ILE A 125 15.91 3.65 -3.26
CA ILE A 125 14.76 4.00 -4.10
C ILE A 125 14.22 5.41 -3.80
N LEU A 126 14.32 5.86 -2.55
CA LEU A 126 13.98 7.21 -2.11
C LEU A 126 15.13 8.21 -2.30
N GLY A 127 16.30 7.73 -2.74
CA GLY A 127 17.49 8.54 -2.90
C GLY A 127 17.51 9.36 -4.19
N LYS A 128 18.40 10.35 -4.20
CA LYS A 128 18.90 10.98 -5.44
C LYS A 128 19.50 9.92 -6.36
N VAL A 129 19.41 10.13 -7.67
CA VAL A 129 19.99 9.21 -8.66
C VAL A 129 21.51 9.26 -8.58
N VAL A 130 22.17 8.12 -8.32
CA VAL A 130 23.62 7.96 -8.50
C VAL A 130 23.87 6.97 -9.63
N ALA A 131 24.59 7.39 -10.67
CA ALA A 131 24.82 6.59 -11.86
C ALA A 131 25.84 5.45 -11.64
N VAL A 132 25.90 4.50 -12.58
CA VAL A 132 26.86 3.39 -12.55
C VAL A 132 28.29 3.93 -12.66
N GLY A 133 29.15 3.55 -11.72
CA GLY A 133 30.54 4.01 -11.66
C GLY A 133 30.75 5.27 -10.82
N GLU A 134 29.67 5.94 -10.40
CA GLU A 134 29.72 7.19 -9.65
C GLU A 134 29.44 7.00 -8.15
N THR A 135 29.92 7.95 -7.35
CA THR A 135 29.60 8.07 -5.93
C THR A 135 28.70 9.24 -5.61
N GLU A 136 28.70 10.27 -6.45
CA GLU A 136 27.91 11.49 -6.27
C GLU A 136 26.57 11.45 -7.02
N PRO A 137 25.57 12.22 -6.57
CA PRO A 137 24.33 12.40 -7.31
C PRO A 137 24.54 12.89 -8.74
N SER A 138 23.78 12.31 -9.66
CA SER A 138 23.67 12.79 -11.04
C SER A 138 22.91 14.12 -11.06
N LEU A 139 23.42 15.05 -11.87
CA LEU A 139 22.80 16.36 -12.04
C LEU A 139 21.94 16.38 -13.30
N ALA A 140 20.80 17.06 -13.22
CA ALA A 140 19.98 17.38 -14.37
C ALA A 140 20.59 18.55 -15.18
N ALA A 141 19.95 18.93 -16.29
CA ALA A 141 20.45 19.97 -17.20
C ALA A 141 20.59 21.37 -16.56
N ASP A 142 19.94 21.60 -15.42
CA ASP A 142 20.04 22.81 -14.60
C ASP A 142 21.10 22.71 -13.48
N ASN A 143 21.93 21.67 -13.48
CA ASN A 143 22.96 21.38 -12.49
C ASN A 143 22.43 21.10 -11.07
N MET A 144 21.15 20.75 -10.93
CA MET A 144 20.58 20.30 -9.65
C MET A 144 20.42 18.77 -9.64
N PRO A 145 20.65 18.09 -8.50
CA PRO A 145 20.36 16.67 -8.40
C PRO A 145 18.85 16.40 -8.48
N TYR A 146 18.49 15.15 -8.78
CA TYR A 146 17.09 14.71 -8.89
C TYR A 146 16.90 13.33 -8.25
N THR A 147 15.67 13.05 -7.81
CA THR A 147 15.31 11.80 -7.12
C THR A 147 15.02 10.66 -8.08
N THR A 148 15.19 9.43 -7.60
CA THR A 148 14.79 8.23 -8.35
C THR A 148 13.28 8.13 -8.50
N VAL A 149 12.52 8.57 -7.50
CA VAL A 149 11.06 8.57 -7.52
C VAL A 149 10.49 9.97 -7.44
N GLY A 150 9.33 10.19 -8.03
CA GLY A 150 8.64 11.49 -7.99
C GLY A 150 7.22 11.40 -8.53
N TYR A 151 6.52 12.54 -8.53
CA TYR A 151 5.12 12.61 -8.98
C TYR A 151 4.93 13.62 -10.11
N THR A 152 3.92 13.38 -10.94
CA THR A 152 3.57 14.34 -12.00
C THR A 152 2.83 15.56 -11.45
N ASN A 153 1.98 15.38 -10.44
CA ASN A 153 1.18 16.45 -9.83
C ASN A 153 1.07 16.26 -8.31
N GLY A 154 0.49 17.25 -7.60
CA GLY A 154 0.27 17.20 -6.15
C GLY A 154 0.85 18.40 -5.41
N GLY A 155 1.04 18.24 -4.09
CA GLY A 155 1.56 19.28 -3.19
C GLY A 155 3.03 19.64 -3.43
N GLY A 156 3.79 18.71 -4.02
CA GLY A 156 5.21 18.89 -4.36
C GLY A 156 6.14 18.90 -3.14
N PHE A 157 7.30 19.53 -3.32
CA PHE A 157 8.44 19.45 -2.41
C PHE A 157 8.11 19.86 -0.96
N ARG A 158 8.57 19.02 -0.02
CA ARG A 158 8.68 19.33 1.41
C ARG A 158 9.93 18.67 1.97
N ASP A 159 10.51 19.31 2.97
CA ASP A 159 11.52 18.72 3.85
C ASP A 159 11.08 18.97 5.30
N LEU A 160 10.42 17.98 5.88
CA LEU A 160 9.90 18.00 7.26
C LEU A 160 10.77 17.17 8.21
N GLY A 161 11.98 16.79 7.79
CA GLY A 161 12.91 16.00 8.61
C GLY A 161 12.34 14.61 8.97
N ASP A 162 12.29 14.34 10.28
CA ASP A 162 11.88 13.03 10.83
C ASP A 162 10.35 12.87 10.98
N GLU A 163 9.55 13.78 10.43
CA GLU A 163 8.09 13.66 10.42
C GLU A 163 7.64 12.38 9.70
N THR A 164 6.87 11.55 10.38
CA THR A 164 6.39 10.26 9.88
C THR A 164 4.94 10.31 9.40
N ASP A 165 4.16 11.31 9.82
CA ASP A 165 2.83 11.55 9.27
C ASP A 165 2.91 12.29 7.93
N ALA A 166 2.63 11.57 6.84
CA ALA A 166 2.60 12.17 5.50
C ALA A 166 1.55 13.30 5.39
N GLU A 167 0.48 13.29 6.18
CA GLU A 167 -0.57 14.30 6.08
C GLU A 167 -0.14 15.66 6.65
N ALA A 168 0.96 15.70 7.43
CA ALA A 168 1.58 16.94 7.89
C ALA A 168 1.92 17.89 6.73
N GLY A 169 2.24 17.34 5.54
CA GLY A 169 2.50 18.09 4.32
C GLY A 169 1.33 18.98 3.84
N TYR A 170 0.09 18.62 4.17
CA TYR A 170 -1.11 19.40 3.80
C TYR A 170 -1.23 20.73 4.54
N ASN A 171 -0.50 20.92 5.64
CA ASN A 171 -0.49 22.18 6.39
C ASN A 171 0.27 23.31 5.67
N PHE A 172 0.88 23.02 4.52
CA PHE A 172 1.74 23.93 3.77
C PHE A 172 1.21 24.17 2.35
N ALA A 173 1.41 25.38 1.83
CA ALA A 173 1.04 25.73 0.45
C ALA A 173 1.88 24.94 -0.58
N PRO A 174 1.31 24.42 -1.69
CA PRO A 174 2.05 23.61 -2.67
C PRO A 174 3.36 24.26 -3.14
N VAL A 175 4.43 23.46 -3.23
CA VAL A 175 5.74 23.87 -3.78
C VAL A 175 6.09 22.94 -4.93
N THR A 176 5.75 23.33 -6.15
CA THR A 176 5.99 22.54 -7.36
C THR A 176 7.07 23.14 -8.24
N GLY A 177 7.63 22.33 -9.14
CA GLY A 177 8.78 22.68 -9.95
C GLY A 177 10.10 22.24 -9.31
N ARG A 178 11.21 22.76 -9.84
CA ARG A 178 12.56 22.35 -9.43
C ARG A 178 13.00 23.03 -8.13
N VAL A 179 13.47 22.23 -7.19
CA VAL A 179 14.13 22.63 -5.96
C VAL A 179 15.55 22.07 -5.96
N ASP A 180 16.50 22.84 -5.44
CA ASP A 180 17.86 22.33 -5.30
C ASP A 180 17.93 21.33 -4.14
N LEU A 181 18.00 20.05 -4.49
CA LEU A 181 18.04 18.96 -3.52
C LEU A 181 19.46 18.67 -3.03
N THR A 182 20.48 19.47 -3.35
CA THR A 182 21.89 19.17 -3.01
C THR A 182 22.07 18.82 -1.53
N ASP A 183 21.57 19.65 -0.63
CA ASP A 183 21.71 19.48 0.82
C ASP A 183 20.49 18.83 1.50
N VAL A 184 19.51 18.37 0.72
CA VAL A 184 18.28 17.71 1.23
C VAL A 184 18.52 16.21 1.41
N ASP A 185 18.13 15.66 2.57
CA ASP A 185 18.03 14.21 2.72
C ASP A 185 16.70 13.70 2.15
N THR A 186 16.74 13.20 0.92
CA THR A 186 15.54 12.74 0.22
C THR A 186 15.02 11.38 0.72
N GLN A 187 15.75 10.73 1.62
CA GLN A 187 15.37 9.44 2.21
C GLN A 187 14.64 9.60 3.54
N SER A 188 14.55 10.82 4.09
CA SER A 188 13.85 11.09 5.33
C SER A 188 12.34 10.84 5.17
N PRO A 189 11.64 10.45 6.25
CA PRO A 189 10.20 10.22 6.19
C PRO A 189 9.42 11.51 5.89
N GLY A 190 9.93 12.66 6.31
CA GLY A 190 9.33 13.98 6.08
C GLY A 190 9.62 14.57 4.70
N PHE A 191 10.31 13.85 3.81
CA PHE A 191 10.57 14.31 2.45
C PHE A 191 9.39 13.99 1.52
N HIS A 192 8.78 15.04 0.97
CA HIS A 192 7.78 14.93 -0.08
C HIS A 192 8.43 15.24 -1.43
N GLN A 193 8.20 14.36 -2.40
CA GLN A 193 8.88 14.45 -3.69
C GLN A 193 8.45 15.71 -4.48
N GLU A 194 9.32 16.15 -5.38
CA GLU A 194 8.96 17.19 -6.35
C GLU A 194 7.76 16.75 -7.20
N ALA A 195 6.90 17.71 -7.53
CA ALA A 195 5.79 17.56 -8.47
C ALA A 195 5.82 18.67 -9.51
N LEU A 196 5.33 18.40 -10.73
CA LEU A 196 5.32 19.39 -11.82
C LEU A 196 4.07 20.28 -11.77
N VAL A 197 2.88 19.67 -11.63
CA VAL A 197 1.60 20.39 -11.65
C VAL A 197 1.07 20.58 -10.23
N PRO A 198 0.87 21.82 -9.75
CA PRO A 198 0.42 22.09 -8.39
C PRO A 198 -1.03 21.70 -8.20
N LEU A 199 -1.28 20.83 -7.22
CA LEU A 199 -2.60 20.47 -6.70
C LEU A 199 -2.53 20.37 -5.17
N SER A 200 -3.67 20.47 -4.50
CA SER A 200 -3.72 20.27 -3.04
C SER A 200 -3.55 18.80 -2.64
N SER A 201 -3.76 17.88 -3.58
CA SER A 201 -3.58 16.44 -3.45
C SER A 201 -3.08 15.91 -4.80
N GLU A 202 -2.17 14.96 -4.79
CA GLU A 202 -1.81 14.20 -5.98
C GLU A 202 -3.04 13.41 -6.50
N THR A 203 -3.05 13.04 -7.78
CA THR A 203 -4.20 12.34 -8.39
C THR A 203 -3.90 10.86 -8.64
N HIS A 204 -4.93 10.02 -8.54
CA HIS A 204 -4.87 8.65 -9.10
C HIS A 204 -4.46 8.66 -10.57
N ALA A 205 -3.94 7.53 -11.04
CA ALA A 205 -3.61 7.29 -12.43
C ALA A 205 -4.42 6.12 -13.02
N GLY A 206 -4.59 6.17 -14.34
CA GLY A 206 -5.54 5.33 -15.09
C GLY A 206 -4.89 4.24 -15.94
N GLU A 207 -3.61 3.95 -15.74
CA GLU A 207 -2.97 2.77 -16.33
C GLU A 207 -3.43 1.47 -15.65
N ASP A 208 -3.27 0.37 -16.37
CA ASP A 208 -3.59 -0.96 -15.88
C ASP A 208 -2.78 -1.30 -14.61
N VAL A 209 -3.45 -1.92 -13.63
CA VAL A 209 -2.84 -2.42 -12.40
C VAL A 209 -2.61 -3.94 -12.46
N GLY A 210 -1.65 -4.43 -11.68
CA GLY A 210 -1.34 -5.86 -11.61
C GLY A 210 -2.36 -6.64 -10.80
N VAL A 211 -2.69 -7.85 -11.25
CA VAL A 211 -3.47 -8.85 -10.50
C VAL A 211 -2.62 -10.10 -10.33
N TYR A 212 -2.43 -10.52 -9.09
CA TYR A 212 -1.67 -11.73 -8.72
C TYR A 212 -2.61 -12.70 -8.01
N ALA A 213 -2.58 -13.98 -8.37
CA ALA A 213 -3.45 -14.98 -7.77
C ALA A 213 -2.73 -16.29 -7.47
N ARG A 214 -3.18 -16.97 -6.41
CA ARG A 214 -2.69 -18.30 -5.98
C ARG A 214 -3.86 -19.11 -5.41
N GLY A 215 -3.88 -20.42 -5.68
CA GLY A 215 -4.90 -21.35 -5.17
C GLY A 215 -5.97 -21.72 -6.20
N PRO A 216 -7.12 -22.29 -5.76
CA PRO A 216 -8.19 -22.72 -6.65
C PRO A 216 -8.70 -21.58 -7.55
N GLY A 217 -8.79 -21.81 -8.85
CA GLY A 217 -9.22 -20.80 -9.83
C GLY A 217 -8.16 -19.78 -10.25
N ALA A 218 -6.98 -19.72 -9.60
CA ALA A 218 -5.95 -18.72 -9.91
C ALA A 218 -5.44 -18.77 -11.37
N HIS A 219 -5.49 -19.94 -12.02
CA HIS A 219 -5.12 -20.11 -13.44
C HIS A 219 -6.02 -19.34 -14.42
N LEU A 220 -7.16 -18.82 -13.97
CA LEU A 220 -8.02 -17.94 -14.77
C LEU A 220 -7.47 -16.51 -14.85
N VAL A 221 -6.64 -16.09 -13.89
CA VAL A 221 -6.00 -14.77 -13.86
C VAL A 221 -4.81 -14.79 -14.83
N THR A 222 -5.11 -14.54 -16.10
CA THR A 222 -4.12 -14.50 -17.20
C THR A 222 -4.44 -13.37 -18.17
N GLY A 223 -3.41 -12.81 -18.83
CA GLY A 223 -3.58 -11.75 -19.82
C GLY A 223 -4.06 -10.42 -19.22
N THR A 224 -4.81 -9.65 -20.01
CA THR A 224 -5.42 -8.37 -19.61
C THR A 224 -6.91 -8.58 -19.41
N ASN A 225 -7.43 -8.12 -18.28
CA ASN A 225 -8.82 -8.32 -17.89
C ASN A 225 -9.43 -7.01 -17.43
N GLU A 226 -10.74 -6.87 -17.61
CA GLU A 226 -11.52 -5.85 -16.92
C GLU A 226 -11.47 -6.09 -15.41
N GLN A 227 -11.42 -5.03 -14.60
CA GLN A 227 -11.36 -5.16 -13.13
C GLN A 227 -12.52 -5.99 -12.56
N SER A 228 -13.71 -5.89 -13.17
CA SER A 228 -14.90 -6.67 -12.79
C SER A 228 -14.72 -8.19 -12.97
N PHE A 229 -13.74 -8.62 -13.77
CA PHE A 229 -13.41 -10.04 -13.96
C PHE A 229 -12.95 -10.72 -12.66
N ILE A 230 -12.35 -9.96 -11.73
CA ILE A 230 -11.85 -10.50 -10.45
C ILE A 230 -12.97 -11.19 -9.68
N PHE A 231 -14.16 -10.58 -9.62
CA PHE A 231 -15.33 -11.19 -9.00
C PHE A 231 -15.69 -12.54 -9.63
N HIS A 232 -15.65 -12.64 -10.97
CA HIS A 232 -16.00 -13.87 -11.67
C HIS A 232 -14.99 -14.99 -11.45
N VAL A 233 -13.71 -14.68 -11.21
CA VAL A 233 -12.72 -15.67 -10.77
C VAL A 233 -13.06 -16.21 -9.38
N MET A 234 -13.42 -15.32 -8.45
CA MET A 234 -13.83 -15.71 -7.09
C MET A 234 -15.10 -16.55 -7.09
N ASP A 235 -16.11 -16.14 -7.86
CA ASP A 235 -17.36 -16.88 -8.03
C ASP A 235 -17.14 -18.26 -8.64
N TYR A 236 -16.28 -18.37 -9.67
CA TYR A 236 -15.91 -19.66 -10.23
C TYR A 236 -15.24 -20.59 -9.21
N ALA A 237 -14.33 -20.06 -8.39
CA ALA A 237 -13.58 -20.86 -7.42
C ALA A 237 -14.43 -21.31 -6.22
N ALA A 238 -15.36 -20.47 -5.77
CA ALA A 238 -16.13 -20.70 -4.55
C ALA A 238 -17.64 -20.94 -4.78
N ASP A 239 -18.13 -20.96 -6.03
CA ASP A 239 -19.54 -21.19 -6.40
C ASP A 239 -20.51 -20.23 -5.66
N LEU A 240 -20.10 -18.97 -5.46
CA LEU A 240 -20.74 -18.01 -4.56
C LEU A 240 -22.19 -17.72 -4.97
N VAL A 241 -22.43 -17.44 -6.26
CA VAL A 241 -23.76 -17.10 -6.79
C VAL A 241 -24.71 -18.28 -6.63
N LYS A 242 -24.28 -19.49 -6.99
CA LYS A 242 -25.11 -20.70 -6.86
C LYS A 242 -25.41 -21.02 -5.40
N GLN A 243 -24.45 -20.86 -4.50
CA GLN A 243 -24.69 -21.02 -3.06
C GLN A 243 -25.72 -19.99 -2.55
N ALA A 244 -25.65 -18.74 -3.02
CA ALA A 244 -26.61 -17.71 -2.68
C ALA A 244 -28.03 -18.01 -3.22
N GLU A 245 -28.15 -18.43 -4.48
CA GLU A 245 -29.43 -18.80 -5.10
C GLU A 245 -30.09 -19.96 -4.36
N GLN A 246 -29.32 -20.98 -3.97
CA GLN A 246 -29.82 -22.10 -3.17
C GLN A 246 -30.30 -21.65 -1.78
N LYS A 247 -29.68 -20.62 -1.20
CA LYS A 247 -30.10 -20.06 0.10
C LYS A 247 -31.39 -19.24 -0.01
N VAL A 248 -31.62 -18.54 -1.10
CA VAL A 248 -32.83 -17.74 -1.33
C VAL A 248 -34.03 -18.62 -1.74
N ALA A 249 -33.77 -19.73 -2.43
CA ALA A 249 -34.82 -20.66 -2.87
C ALA A 249 -35.39 -21.55 -1.74
N ASN A 250 -34.72 -21.63 -0.59
CA ASN A 250 -35.13 -22.40 0.60
C ASN A 250 -35.66 -21.49 1.70
#